data_AF-A0A060C4K1-F1
#
_entry.id   AF-A0A060C4K1-F1
#
_cell.length_a   1.000
_cell.length_b   1.000
_cell.length_c   1.000
_cell.angle_alpha   90.00
_cell.angle_beta   90.00
_cell.angle_gamma   90.00
#
_symmetry.space_group_name_H-M   'P 1'
#
loop_
_entity.id
_entity.type
_entity.pdbx_description
1 polymer ?
#
loop_
_entity_poly.entity_id
_entity_poly.type
_entity_poly.pdbx_seq_one_letter_code
_entity_poly.pdbx_strand_id
1 'polypeptide(L)'
;MTDHGRWRTVAESRYTSDRWWESAVIYQVYPRSFADGNGDGIGDLIGIRERVSHIKRLGADALWLSPFYVSPQRDAGYDVADYCDVDPLFGSLDDFNA
;
A
#
# COMPACT_ATOMS: atom_id res chain seq x y z
N MET A 1 -22.04 39.68 -28.89
CA MET A 1 -22.21 39.61 -27.42
C MET A 1 -21.78 38.21 -27.02
N THR A 2 -20.51 38.09 -26.66
CA THR A 2 -19.84 36.85 -26.29
C THR A 2 -20.11 36.57 -24.82
N ASP A 3 -20.55 35.36 -24.49
CA ASP A 3 -20.25 34.77 -23.18
C ASP A 3 -19.76 33.34 -23.40
N HIS A 4 -18.46 33.16 -23.14
CA HIS A 4 -17.72 31.90 -23.23
C HIS A 4 -17.85 31.17 -21.90
N GLY A 5 -19.01 30.57 -21.68
CA GLY A 5 -19.35 29.85 -20.46
C GLY A 5 -18.65 28.49 -20.33
N ARG A 6 -17.48 28.50 -19.67
CA ARG A 6 -16.97 27.47 -18.75
C ARG A 6 -16.56 26.10 -19.34
N TRP A 7 -15.32 26.02 -19.78
CA TRP A 7 -14.59 24.74 -19.83
C TRP A 7 -14.36 24.24 -18.39
N ARG A 8 -15.13 23.25 -17.95
CA ARG A 8 -14.71 22.36 -16.86
C ARG A 8 -13.81 21.32 -17.50
N THR A 9 -12.51 21.37 -17.21
CA THR A 9 -11.59 20.26 -17.46
C THR A 9 -12.06 19.09 -16.59
N VAL A 10 -12.90 18.21 -17.13
CA VAL A 10 -13.06 16.88 -16.56
C VAL A 10 -11.76 16.18 -16.92
N ALA A 11 -10.91 15.94 -15.92
CA ALA A 11 -9.79 15.04 -16.13
C ALA A 11 -10.38 13.70 -16.60
N GLU A 12 -10.00 13.26 -17.80
CA GLU A 12 -10.43 11.96 -18.30
C GLU A 12 -10.05 10.88 -17.28
N SER A 13 -10.99 9.98 -16.99
CA SER A 13 -10.71 8.80 -16.19
C SER A 13 -9.61 8.00 -16.90
N ARG A 14 -8.51 7.70 -16.20
CA ARG A 14 -7.51 6.75 -16.71
C ARG A 14 -8.06 5.32 -16.82
N TYR A 15 -9.21 5.07 -16.23
CA TYR A 15 -9.81 3.76 -16.12
C TYR A 15 -10.87 3.57 -17.20
N THR A 16 -10.86 2.38 -17.81
CA THR A 16 -11.87 1.95 -18.79
C THR A 16 -13.20 1.55 -18.13
N SER A 17 -13.24 1.51 -16.80
CA SER A 17 -14.41 1.19 -15.98
C SER A 17 -14.52 2.16 -14.81
N ASP A 18 -15.75 2.42 -14.37
CA ASP A 18 -16.03 3.21 -13.16
C ASP A 18 -15.62 2.47 -11.87
N ARG A 19 -15.44 1.14 -11.93
CA ARG A 19 -14.93 0.34 -10.80
C ARG A 19 -13.40 0.37 -10.82
N TRP A 20 -12.81 1.09 -9.87
CA TRP A 20 -11.35 1.29 -9.79
C TRP A 20 -10.54 -0.01 -9.92
N TRP A 21 -10.98 -1.08 -9.26
CA TRP A 21 -10.26 -2.36 -9.20
C TRP A 21 -10.25 -3.15 -10.53
N GLU A 22 -11.12 -2.83 -11.49
CA GLU A 22 -11.14 -3.51 -12.80
C GLU A 22 -9.97 -3.11 -13.70
N SER A 23 -9.35 -1.95 -13.43
CA SER A 23 -8.24 -1.42 -14.25
C SER A 23 -7.08 -0.87 -13.42
N ALA A 24 -7.10 -1.09 -12.10
CA ALA A 24 -6.03 -0.69 -11.21
C ALA A 24 -4.73 -1.46 -11.47
N VAL A 25 -3.61 -0.74 -11.46
CA VAL A 25 -2.28 -1.31 -11.30
C VAL A 25 -2.04 -1.55 -9.81
N ILE A 26 -2.10 -2.81 -9.40
CA ILE A 26 -1.87 -3.22 -8.01
C ILE A 26 -0.39 -3.59 -7.85
N TYR A 27 0.29 -2.95 -6.90
CA TYR A 27 1.66 -3.28 -6.53
C TYR A 27 1.68 -4.12 -5.27
N GLN A 28 2.17 -5.37 -5.39
CA GLN A 28 2.32 -6.24 -4.24
C GLN A 28 3.64 -5.97 -3.52
N VAL A 29 3.58 -5.77 -2.20
CA VAL A 29 4.73 -5.62 -1.32
C VAL A 29 4.84 -6.85 -0.44
N TYR A 30 6.03 -7.41 -0.35
CA TYR A 30 6.39 -8.41 0.66
C TYR A 30 7.11 -7.69 1.82
N PRO A 31 6.44 -7.42 2.97
CA PRO A 31 6.93 -6.46 3.97
C PRO A 31 8.37 -6.71 4.43
N ARG A 32 8.64 -7.96 4.83
CA ARG A 32 9.93 -8.43 5.34
C ARG A 32 11.15 -8.07 4.48
N SER A 33 10.98 -7.87 3.17
CA SER A 33 12.11 -7.66 2.25
C SER A 33 12.01 -6.39 1.42
N PHE A 34 11.06 -5.50 1.72
CA PHE A 34 10.84 -4.32 0.89
C PHE A 34 11.68 -3.12 1.31
N ALA A 35 11.53 -2.66 2.56
CA ALA A 35 12.27 -1.53 3.09
C ALA A 35 12.29 -1.61 4.62
N ASP A 36 13.50 -1.58 5.18
CA ASP A 36 13.79 -1.55 6.61
C ASP A 36 13.81 -0.08 7.08
N GLY A 37 12.87 0.28 7.96
CA GLY A 37 12.69 1.64 8.46
C GLY A 37 13.34 1.87 9.84
N ASN A 38 13.58 0.81 10.61
CA ASN A 38 14.12 0.89 11.97
C ASN A 38 15.62 0.51 12.06
N GLY A 39 16.20 -0.07 11.00
CA GLY A 39 17.60 -0.45 10.88
C GLY A 39 17.95 -1.85 11.41
N ASP A 40 16.97 -2.73 11.64
CA ASP A 40 17.19 -4.09 12.17
C ASP A 40 17.48 -5.16 11.12
N GLY A 41 17.44 -4.80 9.83
CA GLY A 41 17.65 -5.68 8.68
C GLY A 41 16.40 -6.37 8.15
N ILE A 42 15.22 -6.08 8.71
CA ILE A 42 13.93 -6.62 8.30
C ILE A 42 13.04 -5.48 7.84
N GLY A 43 12.36 -5.67 6.71
CA GLY A 43 11.42 -4.66 6.22
C GLY A 43 10.18 -4.57 7.09
N ASP A 44 9.71 -3.35 7.33
CA ASP A 44 8.68 -3.01 8.31
C ASP A 44 7.69 -1.95 7.77
N LEU A 45 6.63 -1.64 8.53
CA LEU A 45 5.60 -0.68 8.12
C LEU A 45 6.13 0.75 7.96
N ILE A 46 7.14 1.14 8.77
CA ILE A 46 7.78 2.46 8.68
C ILE A 46 8.50 2.59 7.34
N GLY A 47 9.31 1.60 6.97
CA GLY A 47 10.02 1.56 5.70
C GLY A 47 9.08 1.51 4.51
N ILE A 48 7.96 0.77 4.60
CA ILE A 48 6.91 0.79 3.56
C ILE A 48 6.36 2.21 3.39
N ARG A 49 5.97 2.88 4.49
CA ARG A 49 5.41 4.24 4.48
C ARG A 49 6.36 5.23 3.80
N GLU A 50 7.65 5.18 4.11
CA GLU A 50 8.67 6.03 3.48
C GLU A 50 8.79 5.83 1.97
N ARG A 51 8.44 4.64 1.48
CA ARG A 51 8.53 4.25 0.06
C ARG A 51 7.22 4.35 -0.70
N VAL A 52 6.08 4.63 -0.07
CA VAL A 52 4.78 4.80 -0.75
C VAL A 52 4.86 5.83 -1.88
N SER A 53 5.59 6.92 -1.67
CA SER A 53 5.80 7.95 -2.70
C SER A 53 6.53 7.42 -3.94
N HIS A 54 7.43 6.45 -3.78
CA HIS A 54 8.09 5.78 -4.92
C HIS A 54 7.09 4.90 -5.69
N ILE A 55 6.29 4.10 -4.98
CA ILE A 55 5.30 3.21 -5.59
C ILE A 55 4.24 4.02 -6.36
N LYS A 56 3.80 5.15 -5.81
CA LYS A 56 2.92 6.09 -6.50
C LYS A 56 3.55 6.65 -7.79
N ARG A 57 4.85 6.98 -7.78
CA ARG A 57 5.56 7.45 -8.99
C ARG A 57 5.69 6.38 -10.07
N LEU A 58 5.73 5.09 -9.69
CA LEU A 58 5.68 3.99 -10.66
C LEU A 58 4.30 3.90 -11.36
N GLY A 59 3.27 4.52 -10.79
CA GLY A 59 1.92 4.55 -11.35
C GLY A 59 0.99 3.48 -10.76
N ALA A 60 1.33 2.90 -9.62
CA ALA A 60 0.42 2.00 -8.91
C ALA A 60 -0.77 2.76 -8.31
N ASP A 61 -1.95 2.16 -8.42
CA ASP A 61 -3.21 2.70 -7.90
C ASP A 61 -3.53 2.15 -6.51
N ALA A 62 -3.03 0.96 -6.18
CA ALA A 62 -3.24 0.29 -4.91
C ALA A 62 -2.03 -0.54 -4.48
N LEU A 63 -1.93 -0.75 -3.17
CA LEU A 63 -0.96 -1.65 -2.55
C LEU A 63 -1.65 -2.92 -2.06
N TRP A 64 -1.00 -4.05 -2.29
CA TRP A 64 -1.34 -5.30 -1.62
C TRP A 64 -0.15 -5.75 -0.80
N LEU A 65 -0.30 -5.83 0.52
CA LEU A 65 0.72 -6.35 1.41
C LEU A 65 0.54 -7.88 1.57
N SER A 66 1.62 -8.65 1.43
CA SER A 66 1.69 -9.98 2.05
C SER A 66 1.48 -9.86 3.57
N PRO A 67 1.09 -10.94 4.27
CA PRO A 67 0.69 -10.88 5.67
C PRO A 67 1.72 -10.19 6.58
N PHE A 68 1.22 -9.28 7.42
CA PHE A 68 1.98 -8.56 8.45
C PHE A 68 1.32 -8.69 9.84
N TYR A 69 0.34 -9.59 9.96
CA TYR A 69 -0.35 -9.92 11.21
C TYR A 69 0.52 -10.79 12.11
N VAL A 70 0.22 -10.83 13.41
CA VAL A 70 0.93 -11.68 14.38
C VAL A 70 0.98 -13.12 13.88
N SER A 71 2.19 -13.68 13.76
CA SER A 71 2.42 -15.02 13.24
C SER A 71 3.63 -15.69 13.90
N PRO A 72 3.64 -17.03 14.07
CA PRO A 72 4.84 -17.79 14.40
C PRO A 72 5.90 -17.80 13.29
N GLN A 73 5.58 -17.24 12.12
CA GLN A 73 6.46 -17.08 10.96
C GLN A 73 6.95 -18.41 10.35
N ARG A 74 6.19 -19.50 10.50
CA ARG A 74 6.55 -20.80 9.89
C ARG A 74 6.29 -20.82 8.39
N ASP A 75 5.36 -19.99 7.92
CA ASP A 75 5.06 -19.76 6.51
C ASP A 75 5.09 -18.25 6.21
N ALA A 76 6.11 -17.56 6.73
CA ALA A 76 6.37 -16.15 6.45
C ALA A 76 5.16 -15.22 6.63
N GLY A 77 4.36 -15.45 7.67
CA GLY A 77 3.19 -14.65 8.02
C GLY A 77 1.86 -15.22 7.52
N TYR A 78 1.86 -16.22 6.62
CA TYR A 78 0.62 -16.88 6.19
C TYR A 78 0.04 -17.81 7.26
N ASP A 79 0.84 -18.25 8.23
CA ASP A 79 0.41 -18.91 9.46
C ASP A 79 0.00 -17.89 10.53
N VAL A 80 -1.13 -17.21 10.32
CA VAL A 80 -1.62 -16.13 11.21
C VAL A 80 -2.10 -16.68 12.57
N ALA A 81 -1.65 -16.04 13.64
CA ALA A 81 -2.05 -16.34 15.02
C ALA A 81 -3.05 -15.32 15.61
N ASP A 82 -2.97 -14.05 15.20
CA ASP A 82 -3.98 -13.03 15.52
C ASP A 82 -4.23 -12.16 14.28
N TYR A 83 -5.47 -12.18 13.78
CA TYR A 83 -5.88 -11.43 12.59
C TYR A 83 -6.18 -9.95 12.89
N CYS A 84 -6.21 -9.55 14.16
CA CYS A 84 -6.61 -8.21 14.60
C CYS A 84 -5.43 -7.35 15.07
N ASP A 85 -4.21 -7.88 15.08
CA ASP A 85 -3.01 -7.16 15.50
C ASP A 85 -1.87 -7.32 14.48
N VAL A 86 -0.89 -6.43 14.57
CA VAL A 86 0.32 -6.41 13.74
C VAL A 86 1.41 -7.24 14.40
N ASP A 87 2.15 -8.02 13.62
CA ASP A 87 3.33 -8.72 14.15
C ASP A 87 4.34 -7.69 14.64
N PRO A 88 4.83 -7.77 15.89
CA PRO A 88 5.84 -6.84 16.41
C PRO A 88 7.12 -6.76 15.58
N LEU A 89 7.36 -7.77 14.74
CA LEU A 89 8.43 -7.75 13.74
C LEU A 89 8.27 -6.63 12.69
N PHE A 90 7.04 -6.25 12.36
CA PHE A 90 6.73 -5.27 11.32
C PHE A 90 6.27 -3.92 11.86
N GLY A 91 6.00 -3.83 13.17
CA GLY A 91 5.60 -2.60 13.86
C GLY A 91 4.41 -2.82 14.79
N SER A 92 3.56 -1.80 14.88
CA SER A 92 2.35 -1.78 15.71
C SER A 92 1.10 -1.43 14.89
N LEU A 93 -0.08 -1.58 15.50
CA LEU A 93 -1.32 -1.05 14.93
C LEU A 93 -1.27 0.47 14.70
N ASP A 94 -0.55 1.22 15.54
CA ASP A 94 -0.36 2.66 15.35
C ASP A 94 0.49 2.95 14.10
N ASP A 95 1.54 2.16 13.85
CA ASP A 95 2.35 2.28 12.63
C ASP A 95 1.55 1.96 11.37
N PHE A 96 0.57 1.03 11.45
CA PHE A 96 -0.33 0.71 10.35
C PHE A 96 -1.35 1.83 10.06
N ASN A 97 -1.84 2.51 11.10
CA ASN A 97 -2.88 3.54 10.98
C ASN A 97 -2.36 4.93 10.60
N ALA A 98 -1.05 5.17 10.67
CA ALA A 98 -0.40 6.47 10.47
C ALA A 98 -0.23 6.88 8.99
#